data_AF-A0A6V7I2K1-F1
#
_entry.id   AF-A0A6V7I2K1-F1
#
_cell.length_a   1.000
_cell.length_b   1.000
_cell.length_c   1.000
_cell.angle_alpha   90.00
_cell.angle_beta   90.00
_cell.angle_gamma   90.00
#
_symmetry.space_group_name_H-M   'P 1'
#
loop_
_entity.id
_entity.type
_entity.pdbx_description
1 polymer ?
#
loop_
_entity_poly.entity_id
_entity_poly.type
_entity_poly.pdbx_seq_one_letter_code
_entity_poly.pdbx_strand_id
1 'polypeptide(L)'
;TSRPPRPGEIDGKEYHFCSRDDMEDEIEQGKFLEHGEYKGNLYGTKTETVTSLVNAGFVTILNPHYQALKRLRTPQIKPYIIYIKPPTFDTLKETRNEARARSTFDEANARGFT
;
A
#
# COMPACT_ATOMS: atom_id res chain seq x y z
N THR A 1 9.94 2.35 3.42
CA THR A 1 9.36 3.12 4.53
C THR A 1 10.46 3.90 5.18
N SER A 2 10.17 5.13 5.62
CA SER A 2 11.13 5.96 6.35
C SER A 2 11.21 5.62 7.85
N ARG A 3 10.33 4.74 8.35
CA ARG A 3 10.34 4.33 9.76
C ARG A 3 11.59 3.50 10.05
N PRO A 4 12.27 3.67 11.20
CA PRO A 4 13.34 2.77 11.60
C PRO A 4 12.85 1.33 11.78
N PRO A 5 13.69 0.32 11.46
CA PRO A 5 13.36 -1.08 11.68
C PRO A 5 13.16 -1.37 13.16
N ARG A 6 12.16 -2.19 13.49
CA ARG A 6 11.94 -2.72 14.84
C ARG A 6 12.83 -3.93 15.08
N PRO A 7 13.07 -4.30 16.36
CA PRO A 7 13.76 -5.54 16.69
C PRO A 7 13.10 -6.74 16.01
N GLY A 8 13.89 -7.47 15.22
CA GLY A 8 13.45 -8.66 14.47
C GLY A 8 12.93 -8.40 13.05
N GLU A 9 12.76 -7.15 12.63
CA GLU A 9 12.49 -6.82 11.21
C GLU A 9 13.79 -6.92 10.39
N ILE A 10 13.69 -7.44 9.18
CA ILE A 10 14.80 -7.60 8.24
C ILE A 10 14.54 -6.70 7.03
N ASP A 11 15.55 -5.93 6.64
CA ASP A 11 15.46 -5.08 5.45
C ASP A 11 15.23 -5.92 4.19
N GLY A 12 14.32 -5.45 3.34
CA GLY A 12 13.89 -6.13 2.12
C GLY A 12 12.96 -7.32 2.33
N LYS A 13 12.62 -7.67 3.58
CA LYS A 13 11.64 -8.71 3.89
C LYS A 13 10.30 -8.13 4.32
N GLU A 14 10.25 -7.49 5.49
CA GLU A 14 9.01 -6.85 5.96
C GLU A 14 8.81 -5.50 5.28
N TYR A 15 9.88 -4.71 5.17
CA TYR A 15 9.92 -3.44 4.45
C TYR A 15 11.31 -3.22 3.86
N HIS A 16 11.38 -2.40 2.81
CA HIS A 16 12.61 -1.69 2.46
C HIS A 16 12.69 -0.42 3.32
N PHE A 17 13.68 -0.34 4.18
CA PHE A 17 13.93 0.80 5.06
C PHE A 17 14.84 1.80 4.36
N CYS A 18 14.46 3.08 4.37
CA CYS A 18 15.21 4.16 3.76
C CYS A 18 15.13 5.41 4.65
N SER A 19 15.95 6.43 4.39
CA SER A 19 15.78 7.71 5.07
C SER A 19 14.49 8.39 4.60
N ARG A 20 14.03 9.41 5.34
CA ARG A 20 12.88 10.22 4.92
C ARG A 20 13.24 11.03 3.68
N ASP A 21 14.38 11.71 3.70
CA ASP A 21 14.84 12.59 2.62
C ASP A 21 14.97 11.81 1.30
N ASP A 22 15.60 10.63 1.32
CA ASP A 22 15.70 9.79 0.12
C ASP A 22 14.32 9.39 -0.43
N MET A 23 13.38 9.11 0.49
CA MET A 23 12.03 8.70 0.09
C MET A 23 11.24 9.88 -0.50
N GLU A 24 11.41 11.09 0.02
CA GLU A 24 10.80 12.31 -0.52
C GLU A 24 11.34 12.64 -1.92
N ASP A 25 12.66 12.55 -2.11
CA ASP A 25 13.29 12.73 -3.43
C ASP A 25 12.77 11.71 -4.46
N GLU A 26 12.67 10.43 -4.08
CA GLU A 26 12.13 9.39 -4.95
C GLU A 26 10.63 9.56 -5.24
N ILE A 27 9.85 10.10 -4.28
CA ILE A 27 8.44 10.45 -4.47
C ILE A 27 8.31 11.57 -5.51
N GLU A 28 9.13 12.62 -5.42
CA GLU A 28 9.14 13.73 -6.37
C GLU A 28 9.53 13.26 -7.78
N GLN A 29 10.43 12.29 -7.87
CA GLN A 29 10.81 11.63 -9.13
C GLN A 29 9.74 10.67 -9.69
N GLY A 30 8.61 10.48 -9.00
CA GLY A 30 7.52 9.63 -9.46
C GLY A 30 7.83 8.12 -9.40
N LYS A 31 8.77 7.70 -8.54
CA LYS A 31 9.19 6.28 -8.43
C LYS A 31 8.22 5.41 -7.62
N PHE A 32 7.24 6.02 -6.98
CA PHE A 32 6.25 5.34 -6.16
C PHE A 32 4.89 5.21 -6.87
N LEU A 33 4.36 3.99 -6.80
CA LEU A 33 3.01 3.67 -7.26
C LEU A 33 1.96 4.35 -6.38
N GLU A 34 2.15 4.21 -5.07
CA GLU A 34 1.38 4.87 -4.02
C GLU A 34 2.36 5.23 -2.91
N HIS A 35 2.08 6.34 -2.23
CA HIS A 35 2.81 6.73 -1.03
C HIS A 35 1.87 7.46 -0.08
N GLY A 36 2.21 7.48 1.19
CA GLY A 36 1.43 8.13 2.22
C GLY A 36 2.18 8.20 3.54
N GLU A 37 1.70 9.08 4.41
CA GLU A 37 2.30 9.28 5.73
C GLU A 37 1.43 8.62 6.81
N TYR A 38 2.09 7.94 7.75
CA TYR A 38 1.43 7.35 8.90
C TYR A 38 2.33 7.48 10.14
N LYS A 39 1.79 8.10 11.19
CA LYS A 39 2.51 8.37 12.45
C LYS A 39 3.89 9.00 12.23
N GLY A 40 3.96 10.04 11.39
CA GLY A 40 5.20 10.78 11.10
C GLY A 40 6.19 10.09 10.15
N ASN A 41 5.84 8.91 9.63
CA ASN A 41 6.72 8.11 8.77
C ASN A 41 6.09 7.89 7.40
N LEU A 42 6.91 7.92 6.36
CA LEU A 42 6.51 7.66 4.99
C LEU A 42 6.46 6.17 4.70
N TYR A 43 5.43 5.79 3.95
CA TYR A 43 5.20 4.45 3.44
C TYR A 43 4.84 4.55 1.96
N GLY A 44 5.18 3.53 1.20
CA GLY A 44 4.88 3.53 -0.22
C GLY A 44 5.35 2.25 -0.90
N THR A 45 4.79 2.01 -2.08
CA THR A 45 5.09 0.86 -2.93
C THR A 45 5.89 1.37 -4.14
N LYS A 46 7.15 0.95 -4.29
CA LYS A 46 7.98 1.35 -5.44
C LYS A 46 7.50 0.66 -6.72
N THR A 47 7.38 1.42 -7.80
CA THR A 47 6.97 0.90 -9.12
C THR A 47 8.00 -0.09 -9.67
N GLU A 48 9.28 0.19 -9.44
CA GLU A 48 10.38 -0.67 -9.87
C GLU A 48 10.30 -2.06 -9.22
N THR A 49 10.03 -2.14 -7.91
CA THR A 49 9.88 -3.42 -7.20
C THR A 49 8.80 -4.29 -7.82
N VAL A 50 7.63 -3.71 -8.14
CA VAL A 50 6.54 -4.43 -8.80
C VAL A 50 6.99 -4.91 -10.19
N THR A 51 7.61 -4.02 -10.97
CA THR A 51 8.05 -4.33 -12.34
C THR A 51 9.10 -5.44 -12.36
N SER A 52 10.07 -5.40 -11.44
CA SER A 52 11.12 -6.40 -11.31
C SER A 52 10.57 -7.78 -10.94
N LEU A 53 9.60 -7.86 -10.03
CA LEU A 53 8.95 -9.13 -9.67
C LEU A 53 8.16 -9.72 -10.85
N VAL A 54 7.41 -8.88 -11.57
CA VAL A 54 6.68 -9.30 -12.77
C VAL A 54 7.63 -9.81 -13.85
N ASN A 55 8.74 -9.10 -14.10
CA ASN A 55 9.76 -9.49 -15.07
C ASN A 55 10.48 -10.79 -14.68
N ALA A 56 10.62 -11.07 -13.38
CA ALA A 56 11.15 -12.33 -12.88
C ALA A 56 10.14 -13.50 -12.97
N GLY A 57 8.93 -13.26 -13.47
CA GLY A 57 7.89 -14.28 -13.66
C GLY A 57 6.99 -14.51 -12.44
N PHE A 58 7.09 -13.67 -11.41
CA PHE A 58 6.21 -13.75 -10.25
C PHE A 58 4.88 -13.04 -10.49
N VAL A 59 3.83 -13.55 -9.85
CA VAL A 59 2.53 -12.87 -9.78
C VAL A 59 2.48 -12.03 -8.51
N THR A 60 2.61 -10.72 -8.66
CA THR A 60 2.55 -9.78 -7.52
C THR A 60 1.11 -9.54 -7.08
N ILE A 61 0.81 -9.81 -5.81
CA ILE A 61 -0.48 -9.47 -5.19
C ILE A 61 -0.33 -8.13 -4.49
N LEU A 62 -1.14 -7.14 -4.91
CA LEU A 62 -1.13 -5.79 -4.37
C LEU A 62 -2.48 -5.47 -3.75
N ASN A 63 -2.47 -4.76 -2.62
CA ASN A 63 -3.66 -4.18 -2.00
C ASN A 63 -3.51 -2.65 -1.87
N PRO A 64 -3.46 -1.93 -3.01
CA PRO A 64 -3.23 -0.50 -3.01
C PRO A 64 -4.49 0.28 -2.64
N HIS A 65 -4.33 1.56 -2.33
CA HIS A 65 -5.45 2.48 -2.27
C HIS A 65 -6.11 2.61 -3.66
N TYR A 66 -7.44 2.78 -3.71
CA TYR A 66 -8.18 2.79 -4.98
C TYR A 66 -7.73 3.92 -5.93
N GLN A 67 -7.19 5.02 -5.40
CA GLN A 67 -6.67 6.13 -6.19
C GLN A 67 -5.42 5.74 -6.99
N ALA A 68 -4.59 4.84 -6.46
CA ALA A 68 -3.38 4.36 -7.11
C ALA A 68 -3.66 3.42 -8.31
N LEU A 69 -4.89 2.91 -8.47
CA LEU A 69 -5.27 2.07 -9.61
C LEU A 69 -5.04 2.77 -10.96
N LYS A 70 -5.17 4.09 -11.01
CA LYS A 70 -4.90 4.89 -12.22
C LYS A 70 -3.42 4.89 -12.60
N ARG A 71 -2.52 4.81 -11.62
CA ARG A 71 -1.06 4.74 -11.82
C ARG A 71 -0.60 3.31 -12.11
N LEU A 72 -1.31 2.31 -11.60
CA LEU A 72 -1.04 0.88 -11.82
C LEU A 72 -1.31 0.43 -13.27
N ARG A 73 -2.34 1.00 -13.90
CA ARG A 73 -2.76 0.58 -15.24
C ARG A 73 -1.98 1.37 -16.30
N THR A 74 -0.84 0.84 -16.70
CA THR A 74 0.05 1.42 -17.72
C THR A 74 0.17 0.49 -18.93
N PRO A 75 0.76 0.93 -20.06
CA PRO A 75 1.06 0.03 -21.17
C PRO A 75 1.97 -1.14 -20.76
N GLN A 76 2.85 -0.92 -19.78
CA GLN A 76 3.82 -1.90 -19.27
C GLN A 76 3.21 -2.82 -18.20
N ILE A 77 2.31 -2.30 -17.37
CA ILE A 77 1.69 -3.03 -16.25
C ILE A 77 0.18 -3.09 -16.48
N LYS A 78 -0.31 -4.30 -16.77
CA LYS A 78 -1.74 -4.58 -17.01
C LYS A 78 -2.28 -5.48 -15.90
N PRO A 79 -2.62 -4.93 -14.72
CA PRO A 79 -3.03 -5.74 -13.58
C PRO A 79 -4.44 -6.30 -13.78
N TYR A 80 -4.69 -7.47 -13.18
CA TYR A 80 -6.06 -7.92 -12.91
C TYR A 80 -6.58 -7.17 -11.69
N ILE A 81 -7.70 -6.45 -11.85
CA ILE A 81 -8.32 -5.68 -10.77
C ILE A 81 -9.48 -6.51 -10.21
N ILE A 82 -9.36 -6.91 -8.94
CA ILE A 82 -10.39 -7.65 -8.23
C ILE A 82 -11.08 -6.69 -7.26
N TYR A 83 -12.32 -6.29 -7.58
CA TYR A 83 -13.15 -5.49 -6.68
C TYR A 83 -14.02 -6.42 -5.83
N ILE A 84 -13.77 -6.42 -4.51
CA ILE A 84 -14.60 -7.13 -3.55
C ILE A 84 -15.78 -6.23 -3.18
N LYS A 85 -16.91 -6.43 -3.86
CA LYS A 85 -18.13 -5.69 -3.59
C LYS A 85 -18.64 -6.02 -2.18
N PRO A 86 -18.89 -5.03 -1.31
CA PRO A 86 -19.49 -5.30 -0.02
C PRO A 86 -20.93 -5.83 -0.19
N PRO A 87 -21.44 -6.62 0.77
CA PRO A 87 -22.87 -6.95 0.83
C PRO A 87 -23.70 -5.68 1.10
N THR A 88 -25.02 -5.85 1.26
CA THR A 88 -25.89 -4.75 1.71
C THR A 88 -25.37 -4.16 3.03
N PHE A 89 -25.70 -2.90 3.30
CA PHE A 89 -25.20 -2.20 4.48
C PHE A 89 -25.55 -2.92 5.78
N ASP A 90 -26.78 -3.43 5.89
CA ASP A 90 -27.25 -4.15 7.07
C ASP A 90 -26.43 -5.43 7.30
N THR A 91 -26.25 -6.26 6.27
CA THR A 91 -25.41 -7.47 6.35
C THR A 91 -23.94 -7.14 6.61
N LEU A 92 -23.41 -6.07 6.03
CA LEU A 92 -22.04 -5.62 6.30
C LEU A 92 -21.88 -5.25 7.78
N LYS A 93 -22.87 -4.56 8.36
CA LYS A 93 -22.86 -4.16 9.76
C LYS A 93 -22.97 -5.35 10.69
N GLU A 94 -23.90 -6.27 10.43
CA GLU A 94 -24.10 -7.50 11.18
C GLU A 94 -22.82 -8.36 11.20
N THR A 95 -22.30 -8.71 10.03
CA THR A 95 -21.11 -9.57 9.91
C THR A 95 -19.88 -8.97 10.58
N ARG A 96 -19.68 -7.64 10.52
CA ARG A 96 -18.58 -6.96 11.21
C ARG A 96 -18.75 -6.93 12.73
N ASN A 97 -19.98 -6.76 13.22
CA ASN A 97 -20.28 -6.81 14.66
C ASN A 97 -20.04 -8.22 15.21
N GLU A 98 -20.51 -9.24 14.51
CA GLU A 98 -20.30 -10.66 14.87
C GLU A 98 -18.81 -11.01 14.91
N ALA A 99 -18.05 -10.60 13.89
CA ALA A 99 -16.61 -10.79 13.82
C ALA A 99 -15.82 -9.91 14.81
N ARG A 100 -16.49 -9.06 15.60
CA ARG A 100 -15.87 -8.03 16.47
C ARG A 100 -14.81 -7.22 15.73
N ALA A 101 -15.06 -6.95 14.45
CA ALA A 101 -14.12 -6.29 13.56
C ALA A 101 -13.92 -4.85 13.99
N ARG A 102 -12.76 -4.54 14.57
CA ARG A 102 -12.38 -3.17 14.90
C ARG A 102 -11.90 -2.46 13.63
N SER A 103 -12.37 -1.23 13.44
CA SER A 103 -11.82 -0.37 12.40
C SER A 103 -10.37 -0.03 12.76
N THR A 104 -9.45 -0.21 11.81
CA THR A 104 -8.11 0.41 11.87
C THR A 104 -8.12 1.83 11.32
N PHE A 105 -9.28 2.31 10.81
CA PHE A 105 -9.48 3.72 10.55
C PHE A 105 -9.72 4.42 11.87
N ASP A 106 -8.73 5.19 12.25
CA ASP A 106 -8.81 6.19 13.30
C ASP A 106 -9.12 7.52 12.60
N GLU A 107 -10.15 8.23 13.06
CA GLU A 107 -10.64 9.48 12.48
C GLU A 107 -9.53 10.55 12.42
N ALA A 108 -8.53 10.45 13.31
CA ALA A 108 -7.34 11.29 13.34
C ALA A 108 -6.11 10.70 12.61
N ASN A 109 -6.14 9.43 12.18
CA ASN A 109 -5.01 8.74 11.54
C ASN A 109 -5.43 7.96 10.26
N ALA A 110 -6.33 8.53 9.45
CA ALA A 110 -6.55 8.04 8.10
C ALA A 110 -5.22 8.09 7.35
N ARG A 111 -4.77 6.95 6.80
CA ARG A 111 -3.58 6.93 5.95
C ARG A 111 -3.88 7.76 4.71
N GLY A 112 -3.36 8.98 4.67
CA GLY A 112 -3.42 9.83 3.48
C GLY A 112 -2.52 9.22 2.41
N PHE A 113 -3.04 8.25 1.67
CA PHE A 113 -2.38 7.73 0.48
C PHE A 113 -2.81 8.56 -0.73
N THR A 114 -1.85 8.88 -1.58
CA THR A 114 -2.05 9.58 -2.85
C THR A 114 -2.56 8.68 -3.97
#